data_AF-A0A1T4XKQ8-F1
#
_entry.id   AF-A0A1T4XKQ8-F1
#
_cell.length_a   1.000
_cell.length_b   1.000
_cell.length_c   1.000
_cell.angle_alpha   90.00
_cell.angle_beta   90.00
_cell.angle_gamma   90.00
#
_symmetry.space_group_name_H-M   'P 1'
#
loop_
_entity.id
_entity.type
_entity.pdbx_description
1 polymer ?
#
loop_
_entity_poly.entity_id
_entity_poly.type
_entity_poly.pdbx_seq_one_letter_code
_entity_poly.pdbx_strand_id
1 'polypeptide(L)'
;MKTFSRIAVLFLLVVICAAPKAASAQYGYAASHYAAQQAAYAQQQQAAYYAQMQQQAAAAAYYAQQQAAAAYQARMQQQQMMAARAVPVARTAPVAGSLIRFDGRYASCSASLPTQVQYLINAANHLQSSPYVRGAGHGRVEDRAYDCSSSTSYTLIKAGLLKSPLTSAGFANYGQAGEGRFITIWVKPGDHVFMTVCGLRLDTSGGMAGEGPRWRTKGRSYAGFSPRHPFGL
;
A
#
# COMPACT_ATOMS: atom_id res chain seq x y z
N MET A 1 61.76 -52.41 -73.21
CA MET A 1 62.76 -51.51 -73.82
C MET A 1 62.05 -50.50 -74.72
N LYS A 2 62.25 -49.20 -74.44
CA LYS A 2 62.22 -48.02 -75.34
C LYS A 2 60.90 -47.72 -76.11
N THR A 3 60.05 -46.84 -75.58
CA THR A 3 59.95 -45.36 -75.82
C THR A 3 59.60 -44.96 -77.26
N PHE A 4 58.46 -44.28 -77.44
CA PHE A 4 58.37 -43.06 -78.26
C PHE A 4 57.34 -42.08 -77.69
N SER A 5 57.77 -40.82 -77.68
CA SER A 5 57.12 -39.60 -77.21
C SER A 5 56.90 -38.69 -78.42
N ARG A 6 55.79 -37.91 -78.45
CA ARG A 6 55.54 -36.62 -79.14
C ARG A 6 54.02 -36.35 -79.15
N ILE A 7 53.48 -35.52 -78.27
CA ILE A 7 53.34 -34.04 -78.29
C ILE A 7 52.30 -33.50 -79.30
N ALA A 8 51.25 -32.92 -78.70
CA ALA A 8 50.36 -31.80 -79.10
C ALA A 8 49.42 -31.94 -80.31
N VAL A 9 48.12 -31.65 -80.10
CA VAL A 9 47.49 -30.33 -80.31
C VAL A 9 46.04 -30.34 -79.78
N LEU A 10 45.79 -29.44 -78.83
CA LEU A 10 44.61 -28.59 -78.65
C LEU A 10 43.25 -29.04 -79.27
N PHE A 11 42.26 -29.35 -78.43
CA PHE A 11 40.90 -28.79 -78.59
C PHE A 11 40.23 -28.66 -77.22
N LEU A 12 40.09 -27.39 -76.83
CA LEU A 12 39.42 -26.88 -75.65
C LEU A 12 37.91 -27.11 -75.80
N LEU A 13 37.34 -28.05 -75.04
CA LEU A 13 35.90 -28.13 -74.81
C LEU A 13 35.65 -27.83 -73.33
N VAL A 14 35.63 -26.54 -73.03
CA VAL A 14 35.15 -25.99 -71.77
C VAL A 14 33.63 -26.19 -71.75
N VAL A 15 33.20 -27.29 -71.15
CA VAL A 15 31.81 -27.42 -70.68
C VAL A 15 31.74 -26.64 -69.37
N ILE A 16 31.46 -25.33 -69.45
CA ILE A 16 30.93 -24.61 -68.29
C ILE A 16 29.51 -25.12 -68.10
N CYS A 17 29.36 -26.14 -67.25
CA CYS A 17 28.11 -26.30 -66.52
C CYS A 17 28.00 -25.07 -65.60
N ALA A 18 27.31 -24.04 -66.08
CA ALA A 18 26.72 -23.03 -65.21
C ALA A 18 25.60 -23.72 -64.41
N ALA A 19 25.98 -24.48 -63.38
CA ALA A 19 25.06 -24.79 -62.29
C ALA A 19 24.66 -23.45 -61.65
N PRO A 20 23.37 -23.23 -61.35
CA PRO A 20 22.86 -21.90 -61.08
C PRO A 20 23.50 -21.34 -59.79
N LYS A 21 23.72 -20.01 -59.76
CA LYS A 21 23.96 -19.22 -58.54
C LYS A 21 22.75 -19.22 -57.57
N ALA A 22 21.96 -20.29 -57.54
CA ALA A 22 20.81 -20.48 -56.66
C ALA A 22 21.20 -21.21 -55.37
N ALA A 23 22.30 -21.99 -55.37
CA ALA A 23 22.76 -22.68 -54.17
C ALA A 23 23.14 -21.67 -53.06
N SER A 24 23.94 -20.64 -53.37
CA SER A 24 24.39 -19.67 -52.35
C SER A 24 23.27 -18.80 -51.76
N ALA A 25 22.21 -18.50 -52.51
CA ALA A 25 21.06 -17.75 -52.01
C ALA A 25 20.14 -18.62 -51.14
N GLN A 26 19.90 -19.88 -51.52
CA GLN A 26 19.11 -20.83 -50.73
C GLN A 26 19.83 -21.24 -49.43
N TYR A 27 21.16 -21.43 -49.46
CA TYR A 27 21.96 -21.66 -48.26
C TYR A 27 22.03 -20.42 -47.35
N GLY A 28 22.09 -19.21 -47.91
CA GLY A 28 22.08 -17.95 -47.14
C GLY A 28 20.76 -17.69 -46.41
N TYR A 29 19.62 -17.95 -47.06
CA TYR A 29 18.29 -17.86 -46.43
C TYR A 29 18.09 -18.94 -45.35
N ALA A 30 18.44 -20.19 -45.62
CA ALA A 30 18.33 -21.26 -44.62
C ALA A 30 19.22 -20.99 -43.39
N ALA A 31 20.45 -20.49 -43.60
CA ALA A 31 21.36 -20.12 -42.52
C ALA A 31 20.86 -18.91 -41.70
N SER A 32 20.26 -17.90 -42.34
CA SER A 32 19.73 -16.72 -41.64
C SER A 32 18.46 -17.03 -40.84
N HIS A 33 17.56 -17.88 -41.36
CA HIS A 33 16.39 -18.36 -40.62
C HIS A 33 16.78 -19.22 -39.41
N TYR A 34 17.78 -20.09 -39.56
CA TYR A 34 18.28 -20.90 -38.46
C TYR A 34 18.96 -20.06 -37.36
N ALA A 35 19.69 -19.01 -37.75
CA ALA A 35 20.27 -18.04 -36.81
C ALA A 35 19.19 -17.22 -36.09
N ALA A 36 18.16 -16.78 -36.79
CA ALA A 36 17.02 -16.07 -36.18
C ALA A 36 16.23 -16.96 -35.21
N GLN A 37 16.03 -18.23 -35.56
CA GLN A 37 15.36 -19.20 -34.69
C GLN A 37 16.16 -19.49 -33.42
N GLN A 38 17.49 -19.62 -33.52
CA GLN A 38 18.37 -19.76 -32.35
C GLN A 38 18.35 -18.52 -31.46
N ALA A 39 18.38 -17.31 -32.04
CA ALA A 39 18.28 -16.07 -31.28
C ALA A 39 16.94 -15.94 -30.55
N ALA A 40 15.83 -16.30 -31.21
CA ALA A 40 14.51 -16.32 -30.59
C ALA A 40 14.42 -17.35 -29.44
N TYR A 41 15.01 -18.53 -29.62
CA TYR A 41 15.06 -19.56 -28.58
C TYR A 41 15.89 -19.10 -27.37
N ALA A 42 17.05 -18.48 -27.60
CA ALA A 42 17.87 -17.90 -26.52
C ALA A 42 17.12 -16.78 -25.77
N GLN A 43 16.42 -15.91 -26.48
CA GLN A 43 15.60 -14.85 -25.89
C GLN A 43 14.44 -15.43 -25.05
N GLN A 44 13.80 -16.50 -25.52
CA GLN A 44 12.73 -17.18 -24.80
C GLN A 44 13.26 -17.85 -23.52
N GLN A 45 14.44 -18.49 -23.57
CA GLN A 45 15.08 -19.05 -22.39
C GLN A 45 15.44 -17.98 -21.36
N GLN A 46 15.97 -16.85 -21.81
CA GLN A 46 16.29 -15.73 -20.94
C GLN A 46 15.03 -15.12 -20.31
N ALA A 47 13.95 -14.97 -21.07
CA ALA A 47 12.67 -14.51 -20.55
C ALA A 47 12.08 -15.48 -19.51
N ALA A 48 12.16 -16.79 -19.75
CA ALA A 48 11.71 -17.82 -18.82
C ALA A 48 12.51 -17.78 -17.50
N TYR A 49 13.83 -17.60 -17.58
CA TYR A 49 14.69 -17.44 -16.40
C TYR A 49 14.31 -16.22 -15.55
N TYR A 50 14.09 -15.06 -16.17
CA TYR A 50 13.67 -13.86 -15.44
C TYR A 50 12.25 -13.99 -14.86
N ALA A 51 11.33 -14.64 -15.57
CA ALA A 51 9.99 -14.90 -15.07
C ALA A 51 10.03 -15.80 -13.82
N GLN A 52 10.87 -16.84 -13.82
CA GLN A 52 11.06 -17.70 -12.65
C GLN A 52 11.63 -16.93 -11.45
N MET A 53 12.64 -16.09 -11.69
CA MET A 53 13.23 -15.23 -10.65
C MET A 53 12.20 -14.25 -10.05
N GLN A 54 11.34 -13.64 -10.89
CA GLN A 54 10.27 -12.75 -10.43
C GLN A 54 9.24 -13.49 -9.57
N GLN A 55 8.86 -14.72 -9.95
CA GLN A 55 7.95 -15.55 -9.16
C GLN A 55 8.54 -15.90 -7.79
N GLN A 56 9.84 -16.24 -7.72
CA GLN A 56 10.53 -16.51 -6.46
C GLN A 56 10.61 -15.26 -5.57
N ALA A 57 10.91 -14.08 -6.14
CA ALA A 57 10.91 -12.82 -5.41
C ALA A 57 9.51 -12.45 -4.88
N ALA A 58 8.46 -12.66 -5.68
CA ALA A 58 7.08 -12.43 -5.25
C ALA A 58 6.66 -13.37 -4.11
N ALA A 59 7.04 -14.65 -4.17
CA ALA A 59 6.82 -15.60 -3.10
C ALA A 59 7.57 -15.19 -1.82
N ALA A 60 8.84 -14.78 -1.93
CA ALA A 60 9.62 -14.29 -0.78
C ALA A 60 8.99 -13.04 -0.13
N ALA A 61 8.50 -12.09 -0.93
CA ALA A 61 7.80 -10.91 -0.43
C ALA A 61 6.49 -11.26 0.31
N TYR A 62 5.73 -12.24 -0.21
CA TYR A 62 4.52 -12.75 0.44
C TYR A 62 4.82 -13.39 1.80
N TYR A 63 5.85 -14.23 1.89
CA TYR A 63 6.24 -14.84 3.17
C TYR A 63 6.80 -13.79 4.16
N ALA A 64 7.56 -12.80 3.69
CA ALA A 64 8.03 -11.69 4.52
C ALA A 64 6.86 -10.86 5.10
N GLN A 65 5.81 -10.63 4.31
CA GLN A 65 4.59 -9.95 4.77
C GLN A 65 3.88 -10.75 5.88
N GLN A 66 3.77 -12.08 5.72
CA GLN A 66 3.17 -12.94 6.75
C GLN A 66 3.96 -12.93 8.06
N GLN A 67 5.29 -12.98 7.99
CA GLN A 67 6.17 -12.92 9.17
C GLN A 67 6.06 -11.57 9.89
N ALA A 68 6.01 -10.46 9.14
CA ALA A 68 5.81 -9.14 9.71
C ALA A 68 4.43 -9.00 10.40
N ALA A 69 3.38 -9.61 9.83
CA ALA A 69 2.05 -9.65 10.45
C ALA A 69 2.04 -10.46 11.75
N ALA A 70 2.71 -11.62 11.78
CA ALA A 70 2.85 -12.44 12.98
C ALA A 70 3.66 -11.71 14.07
N ALA A 71 4.76 -11.06 13.71
CA ALA A 71 5.56 -10.24 14.63
C ALA A 71 4.76 -9.05 15.19
N TYR A 72 3.94 -8.41 14.36
CA TYR A 72 3.01 -7.37 14.80
C TYR A 72 1.97 -7.92 15.79
N GLN A 73 1.38 -9.09 15.53
CA GLN A 73 0.43 -9.71 16.46
C GLN A 73 1.09 -10.05 17.80
N ALA A 74 2.31 -10.61 17.78
CA ALA A 74 3.07 -10.92 19.00
C ALA A 74 3.40 -9.66 19.82
N ARG A 75 3.84 -8.56 19.17
CA ARG A 75 4.10 -7.28 19.86
C ARG A 75 2.84 -6.71 20.50
N MET A 76 1.69 -6.87 19.85
CA MET A 76 0.40 -6.38 20.34
C MET A 76 -0.07 -7.19 21.54
N GLN A 77 0.08 -8.52 21.52
CA GLN A 77 -0.21 -9.38 22.68
C GLN A 77 0.67 -9.01 23.87
N GLN A 78 1.98 -8.80 23.64
CA GLN A 78 2.90 -8.34 24.69
C GLN A 78 2.48 -6.98 25.27
N GLN A 79 2.11 -6.01 24.43
CA GLN A 79 1.61 -4.71 24.88
C GLN A 79 0.29 -4.82 25.65
N GLN A 80 -0.64 -5.69 25.25
CA GLN A 80 -1.88 -5.93 25.99
C GLN A 80 -1.63 -6.54 27.36
N MET A 81 -0.69 -7.49 27.47
CA MET A 81 -0.29 -8.06 28.76
C MET A 81 0.35 -7.01 29.68
N MET A 82 1.13 -6.08 29.13
CA MET A 82 1.72 -4.97 29.91
C MET A 82 0.68 -3.91 30.28
N ALA A 83 -0.28 -3.62 29.40
CA ALA A 83 -1.37 -2.68 29.67
C ALA A 83 -2.37 -3.21 30.71
N ALA A 84 -2.63 -4.53 30.73
CA ALA A 84 -3.44 -5.17 31.77
C ALA A 84 -2.80 -5.09 33.17
N ARG A 85 -1.48 -4.86 33.25
CA ARG A 85 -0.74 -4.64 34.50
C ARG A 85 -0.69 -3.18 34.94
N ALA A 86 -1.10 -2.23 34.09
CA ALA A 86 -1.08 -0.80 34.43
C ALA A 86 -2.40 -0.36 35.07
N VAL A 87 -2.34 0.20 36.28
CA VAL A 87 -3.49 0.77 36.98
C VAL A 87 -3.95 2.05 36.26
N PRO A 88 -5.21 2.17 35.81
CA PRO A 88 -5.66 3.35 35.09
C PRO A 88 -5.88 4.53 36.04
N VAL A 89 -5.19 5.65 35.80
CA VAL A 89 -5.56 6.94 36.38
C VAL A 89 -6.67 7.54 35.50
N ALA A 90 -7.91 7.42 35.96
CA ALA A 90 -9.05 8.07 35.35
C ALA A 90 -8.97 9.59 35.58
N ARG A 91 -9.08 10.38 34.51
CA ARG A 91 -9.44 11.80 34.62
C ARG A 91 -10.93 11.94 34.38
N THR A 92 -11.57 12.69 35.27
CA THR A 92 -13.00 13.03 35.28
C THR A 92 -13.43 13.77 34.01
N ALA A 93 -14.53 13.32 33.41
CA ALA A 93 -15.21 13.97 32.31
C ALA A 93 -15.74 15.37 32.71
N PRO A 94 -15.93 16.32 31.77
CA PRO A 94 -16.55 17.60 32.06
C PRO A 94 -18.04 17.43 32.41
N VAL A 95 -18.51 18.37 33.22
CA VAL A 95 -19.81 18.45 33.91
C VAL A 95 -20.99 18.61 32.94
N ALA A 96 -22.17 18.12 33.36
CA ALA A 96 -23.50 18.09 32.73
C ALA A 96 -23.74 18.96 31.47
N GLY A 97 -24.04 18.26 30.35
CA GLY A 97 -24.39 18.82 29.04
C GLY A 97 -23.55 18.22 27.91
N SER A 98 -23.43 16.89 27.85
CA SER A 98 -22.55 16.18 26.92
C SER A 98 -22.76 16.68 25.47
N LEU A 99 -21.76 17.36 24.90
CA LEU A 99 -21.80 17.93 23.54
C LEU A 99 -22.12 16.87 22.47
N ILE A 100 -21.85 15.61 22.79
CA ILE A 100 -22.16 14.45 21.98
C ILE A 100 -22.89 13.38 22.81
N ARG A 101 -23.80 12.64 22.18
CA ARG A 101 -24.41 11.41 22.69
C ARG A 101 -23.92 10.24 21.84
N PHE A 102 -23.56 9.14 22.48
CA PHE A 102 -23.19 7.90 21.80
C PHE A 102 -24.23 6.82 22.10
N ASP A 103 -24.73 6.15 21.07
CA ASP A 103 -25.78 5.13 21.20
C ASP A 103 -25.27 3.68 21.19
N GLY A 104 -23.94 3.51 21.17
CA GLY A 104 -23.30 2.21 21.04
C GLY A 104 -22.72 1.95 19.65
N ARG A 105 -23.16 2.70 18.63
CA ARG A 105 -22.63 2.59 17.26
C ARG A 105 -22.38 3.94 16.60
N TYR A 106 -23.28 4.89 16.79
CA TYR A 106 -23.23 6.22 16.19
C TYR A 106 -23.14 7.30 17.27
N ALA A 107 -22.49 8.40 16.91
CA ALA A 107 -22.44 9.60 17.71
C ALA A 107 -23.36 10.67 17.12
N SER A 108 -24.17 11.30 17.95
CA SER A 108 -24.97 12.47 17.60
C SER A 108 -24.48 13.68 18.39
N CYS A 109 -24.44 14.86 17.78
CA CYS A 109 -23.98 16.09 18.42
C CYS A 109 -25.08 17.12 18.67
N SER A 110 -24.84 18.02 19.63
CA SER A 110 -25.61 19.26 19.76
C SER A 110 -25.41 20.15 18.53
N ALA A 111 -26.48 20.83 18.09
CA ALA A 111 -26.43 21.85 17.04
C ALA A 111 -25.58 23.08 17.43
N SER A 112 -25.25 23.24 18.73
CA SER A 112 -24.38 24.30 19.23
C SER A 112 -22.89 24.06 18.95
N LEU A 113 -22.49 22.88 18.47
CA LEU A 113 -21.11 22.63 18.08
C LEU A 113 -20.75 23.39 16.80
N PRO A 114 -19.47 23.77 16.60
CA PRO A 114 -19.03 24.31 15.31
C PRO A 114 -19.41 23.37 14.16
N THR A 115 -19.88 23.93 13.05
CA THR A 115 -20.38 23.15 11.90
C THR A 115 -19.36 22.11 11.42
N GLN A 116 -18.07 22.43 11.43
CA GLN A 116 -17.00 21.50 11.07
C GLN A 116 -16.95 20.27 11.98
N VAL A 117 -17.18 20.43 13.28
CA VAL A 117 -17.24 19.32 14.24
C VAL A 117 -18.45 18.42 13.95
N GLN A 118 -19.59 19.02 13.62
CA GLN A 118 -20.80 18.28 13.24
C GLN A 118 -20.58 17.45 11.97
N TYR A 119 -19.96 18.04 10.94
CA TYR A 119 -19.61 17.34 9.71
C TYR A 119 -18.58 16.22 9.93
N LEU A 120 -17.62 16.45 10.82
CA LEU A 120 -16.66 15.42 11.20
C LEU A 120 -17.36 14.22 11.85
N ILE A 121 -18.31 14.45 12.75
CA ILE A 121 -19.08 13.39 13.42
C ILE A 121 -19.92 12.61 12.41
N ASN A 122 -20.59 13.29 11.48
CA ASN A 122 -21.34 12.64 10.41
C ASN A 122 -20.44 11.78 9.50
N ALA A 123 -19.26 12.28 9.15
CA ALA A 123 -18.28 11.54 8.37
C ALA A 123 -17.78 10.30 9.15
N ALA A 124 -17.48 10.45 10.44
CA ALA A 124 -17.06 9.35 11.29
C ALA A 124 -18.16 8.29 11.44
N ASN A 125 -19.43 8.69 11.50
CA ASN A 125 -20.58 7.78 11.47
C ASN A 125 -20.65 6.97 10.17
N HIS A 126 -20.32 7.56 9.02
CA HIS A 126 -20.28 6.87 7.74
C HIS A 126 -19.26 5.72 7.72
N LEU A 127 -18.15 5.86 8.46
CA LEU A 127 -17.09 4.85 8.50
C LEU A 127 -17.32 3.68 9.48
N GLN A 128 -18.41 3.70 10.28
CA GLN A 128 -18.62 2.72 11.36
C GLN A 128 -18.79 1.28 10.87
N SER A 129 -19.01 1.04 9.59
CA SER A 129 -19.04 -0.30 8.97
C SER A 129 -17.83 -0.58 8.07
N SER A 130 -16.92 0.38 7.88
CA SER A 130 -15.79 0.20 6.99
C SER A 130 -14.80 -0.83 7.54
N PRO A 131 -14.16 -1.65 6.67
CA PRO A 131 -13.05 -2.50 7.04
C PRO A 131 -11.73 -1.72 7.10
N TYR A 132 -10.77 -2.29 7.84
CA TYR A 132 -9.40 -1.80 7.89
C TYR A 132 -8.52 -2.50 6.87
N VAL A 133 -7.89 -1.71 6.01
CA VAL A 133 -6.85 -2.18 5.09
C VAL A 133 -5.74 -1.15 5.09
N ARG A 134 -4.52 -1.56 5.46
CA ARG A 134 -3.34 -0.68 5.46
C ARG A 134 -3.14 -0.06 4.08
N GLY A 135 -3.04 1.27 4.01
CA GLY A 135 -2.86 2.03 2.77
C GLY A 135 -4.15 2.36 2.01
N ALA A 136 -5.29 1.74 2.33
CA ALA A 136 -6.56 2.07 1.67
C ALA A 136 -7.02 3.49 2.01
N GLY A 137 -7.79 4.14 1.14
CA GLY A 137 -8.29 5.51 1.33
C GLY A 137 -7.29 6.64 1.07
N HIS A 138 -6.02 6.35 0.73
CA HIS A 138 -5.04 7.39 0.35
C HIS A 138 -5.11 7.80 -1.11
N GLY A 139 -5.37 6.85 -2.02
CA GLY A 139 -5.49 7.13 -3.46
C GLY A 139 -6.84 7.73 -3.86
N ARG A 140 -7.89 7.51 -3.07
CA ARG A 140 -9.24 8.01 -3.28
C ARG A 140 -9.93 8.19 -1.94
N VAL A 141 -10.52 9.37 -1.71
CA VAL A 141 -11.19 9.70 -0.44
C VAL A 141 -12.39 8.78 -0.19
N GLU A 142 -13.23 8.56 -1.20
CA GLU A 142 -14.31 7.56 -1.16
C GLU A 142 -13.73 6.18 -1.46
N ASP A 143 -13.47 5.37 -0.45
CA ASP A 143 -12.91 4.03 -0.62
C ASP A 143 -13.72 2.98 0.14
N ARG A 144 -13.55 1.73 -0.26
CA ARG A 144 -14.24 0.59 0.34
C ARG A 144 -13.61 0.13 1.67
N ALA A 145 -12.45 0.68 2.01
CA ALA A 145 -11.68 0.37 3.21
C ALA A 145 -10.80 1.56 3.59
N TYR A 146 -10.40 1.64 4.86
CA TYR A 146 -9.57 2.73 5.36
C TYR A 146 -8.51 2.23 6.34
N ASP A 147 -7.35 2.87 6.34
CA ASP A 147 -6.34 2.69 7.39
C ASP A 147 -6.48 3.77 8.49
N CYS A 148 -5.56 3.78 9.45
CA CYS A 148 -5.61 4.71 10.59
C CYS A 148 -5.57 6.18 10.13
N SER A 149 -4.68 6.48 9.18
CA SER A 149 -4.42 7.81 8.67
C SER A 149 -5.42 8.26 7.60
N SER A 150 -5.89 7.38 6.74
CA SER A 150 -6.94 7.69 5.78
C SER A 150 -8.31 7.79 6.44
N SER A 151 -8.59 7.06 7.52
CA SER A 151 -9.80 7.27 8.33
C SER A 151 -9.82 8.66 8.94
N THR A 152 -8.71 9.06 9.57
CA THR A 152 -8.53 10.41 10.15
C THR A 152 -8.62 11.48 9.07
N SER A 153 -8.02 11.23 7.91
CA SER A 153 -8.06 12.15 6.77
C SER A 153 -9.47 12.28 6.20
N TYR A 154 -10.19 11.19 6.00
CA TYR A 154 -11.55 11.18 5.47
C TYR A 154 -12.46 12.08 6.30
N THR A 155 -12.45 11.92 7.64
CA THR A 155 -13.33 12.72 8.49
C THR A 155 -12.97 14.20 8.49
N LEU A 156 -11.68 14.55 8.46
CA LEU A 156 -11.23 15.94 8.34
C LEU A 156 -11.55 16.55 6.97
N ILE A 157 -11.40 15.79 5.88
CA ILE A 157 -11.75 16.24 4.52
C ILE A 157 -13.25 16.52 4.42
N LYS A 158 -14.08 15.59 4.90
CA LYS A 158 -15.54 15.77 4.95
C LYS A 158 -15.99 16.92 5.84
N ALA A 159 -15.19 17.31 6.82
CA ALA A 159 -15.40 18.48 7.66
C ALA A 159 -14.86 19.80 7.06
N GLY A 160 -14.19 19.76 5.89
CA GLY A 160 -13.54 20.93 5.30
C GLY A 160 -12.26 21.38 6.02
N LEU A 161 -11.68 20.52 6.86
CA LEU A 161 -10.52 20.80 7.71
C LEU A 161 -9.20 20.28 7.11
N LEU A 162 -9.28 19.52 6.02
CA LEU A 162 -8.12 18.96 5.31
C LEU A 162 -8.43 18.89 3.81
N LYS A 163 -7.44 19.16 2.96
CA LYS A 163 -7.61 19.20 1.50
C LYS A 163 -7.32 17.87 0.80
N SER A 164 -6.43 17.06 1.35
CA SER A 164 -6.00 15.78 0.77
C SER A 164 -5.58 14.79 1.86
N PRO A 165 -5.63 13.47 1.62
CA PRO A 165 -5.21 12.49 2.59
C PRO A 165 -3.76 12.68 3.05
N LEU A 166 -3.54 12.51 4.36
CA LEU A 166 -2.22 12.51 4.97
C LEU A 166 -1.91 11.14 5.55
N THR A 167 -0.63 10.75 5.48
CA THR A 167 -0.11 9.61 6.25
C THR A 167 -0.02 9.95 7.73
N SER A 168 0.17 8.93 8.60
CA SER A 168 0.40 9.15 10.03
C SER A 168 1.63 10.04 10.29
N ALA A 169 2.66 9.96 9.44
CA ALA A 169 3.81 10.86 9.49
C ALA A 169 3.45 12.31 9.07
N GLY A 170 2.61 12.47 8.04
CA GLY A 170 2.12 13.78 7.60
C GLY A 170 1.34 14.52 8.68
N PHE A 171 0.56 13.81 9.49
CA PHE A 171 -0.16 14.40 10.62
C PHE A 171 0.74 15.01 11.70
N ALA A 172 2.03 14.66 11.76
CA ALA A 172 2.97 15.25 12.73
C ALA A 172 3.07 16.78 12.60
N ASN A 173 2.85 17.28 11.38
CA ASN A 173 2.94 18.71 11.03
C ASN A 173 1.57 19.35 10.74
N TYR A 174 0.47 18.61 10.92
CA TYR A 174 -0.86 19.13 10.67
C TYR A 174 -1.37 19.98 11.84
N GLY A 175 -2.04 21.09 11.54
CA GLY A 175 -2.71 21.92 12.55
C GLY A 175 -1.75 22.52 13.59
N GLN A 176 -2.25 22.76 14.80
CA GLN A 176 -1.48 23.25 15.95
C GLN A 176 -1.09 22.09 16.87
N ALA A 177 0.01 22.27 17.62
CA ALA A 177 0.43 21.32 18.64
C ALA A 177 -0.48 21.42 19.87
N GLY A 178 -0.69 20.28 20.55
CA GLY A 178 -1.53 20.21 21.75
C GLY A 178 -2.92 19.66 21.48
N GLU A 179 -3.64 19.41 22.57
CA GLU A 179 -5.05 18.98 22.52
C GLU A 179 -5.93 20.14 22.06
N GLY A 180 -6.90 19.84 21.19
CA GLY A 180 -7.90 20.81 20.74
C GLY A 180 -9.09 20.86 21.69
N ARG A 181 -9.93 21.88 21.54
CA ARG A 181 -11.13 22.05 22.36
C ARG A 181 -12.19 20.99 22.05
N PHE A 182 -12.37 20.68 20.78
CA PHE A 182 -13.35 19.71 20.28
C PHE A 182 -12.68 18.52 19.61
N ILE A 183 -11.59 18.73 18.88
CA ILE A 183 -10.93 17.69 18.10
C ILE A 183 -9.47 17.61 18.52
N THR A 184 -9.05 16.44 19.02
CA THR A 184 -7.63 16.14 19.22
C THR A 184 -7.26 14.95 18.34
N ILE A 185 -6.26 15.14 17.49
CA ILE A 185 -5.64 14.11 16.67
C ILE A 185 -4.40 13.62 17.42
N TRP A 186 -4.37 12.35 17.74
CA TRP A 186 -3.28 11.71 18.46
C TRP A 186 -2.35 11.07 17.45
N VAL A 187 -1.14 11.62 17.33
CA VAL A 187 -0.21 11.26 16.25
C VAL A 187 0.98 10.50 16.80
N LYS A 188 1.22 9.30 16.26
CA LYS A 188 2.49 8.58 16.39
C LYS A 188 3.06 8.40 14.98
N PRO A 189 3.99 9.28 14.55
CA PRO A 189 4.45 9.33 13.16
C PRO A 189 4.94 7.96 12.67
N GLY A 190 4.48 7.55 11.48
CA GLY A 190 4.86 6.27 10.87
C GLY A 190 4.20 5.02 11.46
N ASP A 191 3.53 5.10 12.61
CA ASP A 191 2.93 3.94 13.29
C ASP A 191 1.40 4.02 13.35
N HIS A 192 0.85 5.07 13.98
CA HIS A 192 -0.59 5.16 14.22
C HIS A 192 -1.08 6.60 14.33
N VAL A 193 -2.32 6.82 13.92
CA VAL A 193 -3.04 8.07 14.16
C VAL A 193 -4.52 7.77 14.39
N PHE A 194 -5.12 8.51 15.31
CA PHE A 194 -6.54 8.44 15.61
C PHE A 194 -6.99 9.80 16.16
N MET A 195 -8.27 9.96 16.49
CA MET A 195 -8.75 11.21 17.09
C MET A 195 -9.72 10.99 18.24
N THR A 196 -9.83 12.00 19.09
CA THR A 196 -10.93 12.17 20.04
C THR A 196 -11.73 13.39 19.63
N VAL A 197 -13.05 13.22 19.54
CA VAL A 197 -14.01 14.25 19.13
C VAL A 197 -14.98 14.45 20.28
N CYS A 198 -14.95 15.62 20.90
CA CYS A 198 -15.69 15.93 22.13
C CYS A 198 -15.51 14.86 23.21
N GLY A 199 -14.29 14.31 23.32
CA GLY A 199 -13.93 13.25 24.26
C GLY A 199 -14.23 11.82 23.81
N LEU A 200 -15.02 11.58 22.75
CA LEU A 200 -15.25 10.23 22.22
C LEU A 200 -14.17 9.85 21.22
N ARG A 201 -13.59 8.66 21.39
CA ARG A 201 -12.49 8.19 20.55
C ARG A 201 -13.01 7.61 19.23
N LEU A 202 -12.44 8.06 18.11
CA LEU A 202 -12.54 7.42 16.80
C LEU A 202 -11.20 6.76 16.47
N ASP A 203 -11.15 5.43 16.44
CA ASP A 203 -9.89 4.69 16.32
C ASP A 203 -10.08 3.36 15.57
N THR A 204 -9.09 3.04 14.73
CA THR A 204 -8.98 1.76 14.00
C THR A 204 -8.37 0.64 14.85
N SER A 205 -7.93 0.97 16.07
CA SER A 205 -7.39 0.01 17.06
C SER A 205 -8.28 -0.08 18.29
N GLY A 206 -8.15 -1.19 19.04
CA GLY A 206 -8.88 -1.41 20.29
C GLY A 206 -10.18 -2.22 20.15
N GLY A 207 -10.30 -3.01 19.08
CA GLY A 207 -11.33 -4.07 18.94
C GLY A 207 -10.89 -5.15 17.94
N MET A 208 -11.78 -5.59 17.04
CA MET A 208 -11.55 -6.75 16.17
C MET A 208 -10.49 -6.47 15.08
N ALA A 209 -9.70 -7.48 14.74
CA ALA A 209 -8.73 -7.39 13.65
C ALA A 209 -9.45 -7.14 12.31
N GLY A 210 -8.92 -6.23 11.50
CA GLY A 210 -9.51 -5.88 10.21
C GLY A 210 -10.74 -4.96 10.30
N GLU A 211 -11.14 -4.51 11.49
CA GLU A 211 -12.19 -3.49 11.62
C GLU A 211 -11.62 -2.09 11.37
N GLY A 212 -12.30 -1.31 10.53
CA GLY A 212 -11.97 0.09 10.29
C GLY A 212 -12.23 0.96 11.52
N PRO A 213 -12.33 2.28 11.36
CA PRO A 213 -12.48 3.18 12.49
C PRO A 213 -13.83 2.93 13.18
N ARG A 214 -13.82 2.87 14.49
CA ARG A 214 -15.02 2.78 15.33
C ARG A 214 -15.03 3.89 16.36
N TRP A 215 -16.22 4.34 16.71
CA TRP A 215 -16.43 5.06 17.96
C TRP A 215 -16.16 4.11 19.13
N ARG A 216 -15.40 4.58 20.12
CA ARG A 216 -14.99 3.77 21.26
C ARG A 216 -15.08 4.57 22.54
N THR A 217 -15.74 3.95 23.52
CA THR A 217 -15.88 4.46 24.89
C THR A 217 -14.73 4.03 25.79
N LYS A 218 -14.11 2.88 25.49
CA LYS A 218 -12.94 2.39 26.24
C LYS A 218 -11.76 3.32 26.03
N GLY A 219 -11.12 3.74 27.12
CA GLY A 219 -9.88 4.52 27.08
C GLY A 219 -8.73 3.77 26.39
N ARG A 220 -7.62 4.49 26.15
CA ARG A 220 -6.33 3.90 25.77
C ARG A 220 -5.20 4.71 26.36
N SER A 221 -4.01 4.10 26.40
CA SER A 221 -2.79 4.86 26.59
C SER A 221 -2.53 5.79 25.39
N TYR A 222 -2.16 7.02 25.72
CA TYR A 222 -1.64 8.03 24.80
C TYR A 222 -0.10 8.06 24.77
N ALA A 223 0.57 7.11 25.43
CA ALA A 223 2.03 7.07 25.46
C ALA A 223 2.65 6.99 24.04
N GLY A 224 3.56 7.93 23.77
CA GLY A 224 4.22 8.10 22.48
C GLY A 224 3.32 8.70 21.39
N PHE A 225 2.14 9.23 21.73
CA PHE A 225 1.36 10.06 20.83
C PHE A 225 1.56 11.53 21.14
N SER A 226 1.82 12.31 20.11
CA SER A 226 1.85 13.77 20.16
C SER A 226 0.48 14.31 19.73
N PRO A 227 -0.24 15.05 20.60
CA PRO A 227 -1.53 15.61 20.24
C PRO A 227 -1.36 16.79 19.26
N ARG A 228 -2.29 16.86 18.30
CA ARG A 228 -2.46 17.93 17.30
C ARG A 228 -3.94 18.29 17.19
N HIS A 229 -4.27 19.49 16.75
CA HIS A 229 -5.66 19.88 16.46
C HIS A 229 -5.78 20.83 15.27
N PRO A 230 -6.92 20.84 14.55
CA PRO A 230 -7.19 21.85 13.51
C PRO A 230 -7.20 23.26 14.10
N PHE A 231 -6.73 24.27 13.35
CA PHE A 231 -6.72 25.66 13.81
C PHE A 231 -8.12 26.13 14.23
N GLY A 232 -8.22 26.70 15.43
CA GLY A 232 -9.47 27.24 15.97
C GLY A 232 -10.48 26.21 16.50
N LEU A 233 -10.09 24.93 16.65
CA LEU A 233 -10.95 23.84 17.13
C LEU A 233 -10.37 23.02 18.28
#